data_AF-A0AAT9HJI6-F1
#
_entry.id   AF-A0AAT9HJI6-F1
#
_cell.length_a   1.000
_cell.length_b   1.000
_cell.length_c   1.000
_cell.angle_alpha   90.00
_cell.angle_beta   90.00
_cell.angle_gamma   90.00
#
_symmetry.space_group_name_H-M   'P 1'
#
loop_
_entity.id
_entity.type
_entity.pdbx_description
1 polymer ?
#
loop_
_entity_poly.entity_id
_entity_poly.type
_entity_poly.pdbx_seq_one_letter_code
_entity_poly.pdbx_strand_id
1 'polypeptide(L)'
;MQLFNEADLYGMQALAYRTLAEFEPDAARHAQHYADKALALRVDTQQRSKIFDFLSMASACFIADDPEQADRFARLALVSMGQNSSRRTWDRLRQMYRLTAEYSSYPRIQELREEIEMVLPKQKGRGGSTRA
;
A
#
# COMPACT_ATOMS: atom_id res chain seq x y z
N MET A 1 25.45 4.61 7.52
CA MET A 1 24.52 5.60 6.92
C MET A 1 24.02 4.99 5.61
N GLN A 2 22.74 4.67 5.50
CA GLN A 2 22.19 4.22 4.21
C GLN A 2 21.89 5.48 3.40
N LEU A 3 22.56 5.63 2.26
CA LEU A 3 22.40 6.80 1.39
C LEU A 3 21.01 6.76 0.74
N PHE A 4 20.28 7.87 0.79
CA PHE A 4 19.10 8.09 -0.04
C PHE A 4 19.50 7.95 -1.52
N ASN A 5 18.84 7.04 -2.23
CA ASN A 5 19.17 6.72 -3.62
C ASN A 5 18.02 7.05 -4.58
N GLU A 6 18.22 6.78 -5.86
CA GLU A 6 17.21 7.05 -6.89
C GLU A 6 15.90 6.25 -6.68
N ALA A 7 15.98 5.01 -6.20
CA ALA A 7 14.79 4.22 -5.88
C ALA A 7 14.00 4.84 -4.71
N ASP A 8 14.69 5.43 -3.73
CA ASP A 8 14.05 6.17 -2.64
C ASP A 8 13.34 7.43 -3.14
N LEU A 9 13.96 8.17 -4.07
CA LEU A 9 13.34 9.32 -4.71
C LEU A 9 12.05 8.94 -5.45
N TYR A 10 12.11 7.91 -6.29
CA TYR A 10 10.93 7.43 -7.00
C TYR A 10 9.85 6.93 -6.06
N GLY A 11 10.21 6.19 -4.99
CA GLY A 11 9.25 5.76 -3.97
C GLY A 11 8.56 6.94 -3.27
N MET A 12 9.29 8.03 -2.99
CA MET A 12 8.71 9.25 -2.41
C MET A 12 7.80 9.98 -3.40
N GLN A 13 8.18 10.07 -4.68
CA GLN A 13 7.33 10.67 -5.72
C GLN A 13 6.04 9.86 -5.91
N ALA A 14 6.15 8.54 -5.98
CA ALA A 14 5.00 7.64 -6.07
C ALA A 14 4.02 7.86 -4.92
N LEU A 15 4.54 7.95 -3.69
CA LEU A 15 3.72 8.22 -2.51
C LEU A 15 3.06 9.61 -2.58
N ALA A 16 3.79 10.65 -2.98
CA ALA A 16 3.27 12.00 -3.07
C ALA A 16 2.13 12.10 -4.09
N TYR A 17 2.35 11.59 -5.31
CA TYR A 17 1.31 11.57 -6.34
C TYR A 17 0.13 10.69 -5.97
N ARG A 18 0.35 9.55 -5.27
CA ARG A 18 -0.75 8.71 -4.77
C ARG A 18 -1.60 9.46 -3.76
N THR A 19 -1.00 10.25 -2.88
CA THR A 19 -1.75 11.09 -1.94
C THR A 19 -2.49 12.22 -2.66
N LEU A 20 -1.88 12.85 -3.68
CA LEU A 20 -2.58 13.81 -4.53
C LEU A 20 -3.78 13.18 -5.25
N ALA A 21 -3.64 11.92 -5.68
CA ALA A 21 -4.68 11.20 -6.41
C ALA A 21 -5.96 10.95 -5.61
N GLU A 22 -5.91 11.04 -4.27
CA GLU A 22 -7.12 11.02 -3.42
C GLU A 22 -8.01 12.26 -3.64
N PHE A 23 -7.48 13.33 -4.23
CA PHE A 23 -8.19 14.57 -4.55
C PHE A 23 -8.26 14.84 -6.06
N GLU A 24 -7.21 14.47 -6.80
CA GLU A 24 -7.07 14.66 -8.24
C GLU A 24 -6.76 13.30 -8.92
N PRO A 25 -7.77 12.50 -9.30
CA PRO A 25 -7.57 11.13 -9.77
C PRO A 25 -6.56 10.97 -10.93
N ASP A 26 -6.41 11.97 -11.79
CA ASP A 26 -5.43 11.98 -12.89
C ASP A 26 -3.96 11.87 -12.40
N ALA A 27 -3.68 12.26 -11.15
CA ALA A 27 -2.38 12.07 -10.53
C ALA A 27 -2.02 10.60 -10.30
N ALA A 28 -3.00 9.68 -10.33
CA ALA A 28 -2.76 8.25 -10.13
C ALA A 28 -1.80 7.66 -11.17
N ARG A 29 -1.85 8.12 -12.43
CA ARG A 29 -0.92 7.67 -13.48
C ARG A 29 0.53 8.04 -13.16
N HIS A 30 0.75 9.22 -12.59
CA HIS A 30 2.09 9.63 -12.15
C HIS A 30 2.57 8.77 -10.99
N ALA A 31 1.68 8.46 -10.04
CA ALA A 31 1.99 7.58 -8.93
C ALA A 31 2.40 6.18 -9.40
N GLN A 32 1.66 5.59 -10.36
CA GLN A 32 1.99 4.30 -10.96
C GLN A 32 3.36 4.35 -11.65
N HIS A 33 3.59 5.36 -12.48
CA HIS A 33 4.86 5.54 -13.19
C HIS A 33 6.07 5.57 -12.25
N TYR A 34 6.01 6.35 -11.17
CA TYR A 34 7.11 6.42 -10.22
C TYR A 34 7.23 5.17 -9.35
N ALA A 35 6.11 4.52 -9.00
CA ALA A 35 6.15 3.26 -8.26
C ALA A 35 6.83 2.15 -9.09
N ASP A 36 6.54 2.07 -10.39
CA ASP A 36 7.17 1.12 -11.31
C ASP A 36 8.68 1.35 -11.40
N LYS A 37 9.11 2.61 -11.59
CA LYS A 37 10.53 2.98 -11.57
C LYS A 37 11.22 2.63 -10.25
N ALA A 38 10.56 2.86 -9.12
CA ALA A 38 11.11 2.47 -7.83
C ALA A 38 11.31 0.96 -7.78
N LEU A 39 10.26 0.18 -8.07
CA LEU A 39 10.29 -1.29 -8.04
C LEU A 39 11.37 -1.88 -8.96
N ALA A 40 11.56 -1.31 -10.15
CA ALA A 40 12.60 -1.72 -11.10
C ALA A 40 14.03 -1.56 -10.55
N LEU A 41 14.25 -0.57 -9.67
CA LEU A 41 15.57 -0.28 -9.08
C LEU A 41 15.79 -0.95 -7.71
N ARG A 42 14.76 -1.55 -7.09
CA ARG A 42 14.89 -2.15 -5.75
C ARG A 42 15.63 -3.49 -5.80
N VAL A 43 16.79 -3.53 -5.16
CA VAL A 43 17.48 -4.79 -4.80
C VAL A 43 16.82 -5.50 -3.61
N ASP A 44 17.07 -6.80 -3.43
CA ASP A 44 16.39 -7.65 -2.44
C ASP A 44 16.63 -7.28 -0.98
N THR A 45 17.73 -6.57 -0.69
CA THR A 45 18.01 -6.05 0.66
C THR A 45 17.06 -4.91 1.07
N GLN A 46 16.25 -4.37 0.16
CA GLN A 46 15.32 -3.25 0.39
C GLN A 46 13.87 -3.70 0.56
N GLN A 47 13.65 -4.88 1.16
CA GLN A 47 12.33 -5.51 1.24
C GLN A 47 11.24 -4.60 1.84
N ARG A 48 11.56 -3.83 2.89
CA ARG A 48 10.59 -2.92 3.51
C ARG A 48 10.18 -1.78 2.57
N SER A 49 11.11 -1.26 1.78
CA SER A 49 10.81 -0.21 0.80
C SER A 49 9.98 -0.77 -0.35
N LYS A 50 10.31 -1.99 -0.84
CA LYS A 50 9.48 -2.71 -1.83
C LYS A 50 8.03 -2.84 -1.39
N ILE A 51 7.76 -3.14 -0.12
CA ILE A 51 6.38 -3.19 0.42
C ILE A 51 5.66 -1.84 0.27
N PHE A 52 6.32 -0.73 0.60
CA PHE A 52 5.72 0.59 0.43
C PHE A 52 5.46 0.94 -1.03
N ASP A 53 6.37 0.55 -1.92
CA ASP A 53 6.23 0.76 -3.36
C ASP A 53 5.06 -0.07 -3.91
N PHE A 54 4.91 -1.34 -3.52
CA PHE A 54 3.75 -2.17 -3.87
C PHE A 54 2.42 -1.59 -3.34
N LEU A 55 2.38 -1.14 -2.09
CA LEU A 55 1.17 -0.53 -1.51
C LEU A 55 0.81 0.79 -2.21
N SER A 56 1.80 1.58 -2.61
CA SER A 56 1.58 2.84 -3.35
C SER A 56 1.05 2.55 -4.74
N MET A 57 1.64 1.57 -5.44
CA MET A 57 1.17 1.10 -6.74
C MET A 57 -0.27 0.58 -6.68
N ALA A 58 -0.57 -0.34 -5.75
CA ALA A 58 -1.91 -0.90 -5.59
C ALA A 58 -2.96 0.19 -5.31
N SER A 59 -2.63 1.14 -4.43
CA SER A 59 -3.52 2.27 -4.14
C SER A 59 -3.77 3.12 -5.39
N ALA A 60 -2.72 3.42 -6.16
CA ALA A 60 -2.83 4.21 -7.38
C ALA A 60 -3.61 3.47 -8.49
N CYS A 61 -3.55 2.14 -8.54
CA CYS A 61 -4.36 1.34 -9.46
C CYS A 61 -5.85 1.39 -9.08
N PHE A 62 -6.19 1.26 -7.79
CA PHE A 62 -7.57 1.40 -7.33
C PHE A 62 -8.16 2.79 -7.60
N ILE A 63 -7.36 3.85 -7.46
CA ILE A 63 -7.80 5.22 -7.76
C ILE A 63 -7.97 5.45 -9.27
N ALA A 64 -7.25 4.70 -10.09
CA ALA A 64 -7.28 4.80 -11.55
C ALA A 64 -8.26 3.81 -12.23
N ASP A 65 -9.20 3.24 -11.48
CA ASP A 65 -10.17 2.25 -11.98
C ASP A 65 -9.55 0.97 -12.58
N ASP A 66 -8.39 0.55 -12.09
CA ASP A 66 -7.73 -0.73 -12.47
C ASP A 66 -7.63 -1.69 -11.26
N PRO A 67 -8.75 -2.30 -10.83
CA PRO A 67 -8.78 -3.20 -9.68
C PRO A 67 -8.00 -4.51 -9.91
N GLU A 68 -7.84 -4.95 -11.16
CA GLU A 68 -7.09 -6.17 -11.48
C GLU A 68 -5.59 -6.01 -11.23
N GLN A 69 -5.03 -4.88 -11.67
CA GLN A 69 -3.63 -4.56 -11.38
C GLN A 69 -3.44 -4.25 -9.89
N ALA A 70 -4.41 -3.56 -9.29
CA ALA A 70 -4.38 -3.27 -7.86
C ALA A 70 -4.30 -4.54 -7.00
N ASP A 71 -5.12 -5.55 -7.31
CA ASP A 71 -5.11 -6.85 -6.64
C ASP A 71 -3.73 -7.53 -6.70
N ARG A 72 -3.10 -7.56 -7.89
CA ARG A 72 -1.77 -8.18 -8.05
C ARG A 72 -0.74 -7.54 -7.12
N PHE A 73 -0.65 -6.21 -7.10
CA PHE A 73 0.31 -5.51 -6.25
C PHE A 73 -0.06 -5.58 -4.76
N ALA A 74 -1.35 -5.59 -4.43
CA ALA A 74 -1.82 -5.80 -3.06
C ALA A 74 -1.34 -7.15 -2.51
N ARG A 75 -1.48 -8.22 -3.30
CA ARG A 75 -1.03 -9.57 -2.91
C ARG A 75 0.49 -9.66 -2.80
N LEU A 76 1.24 -9.01 -3.68
CA LEU A 76 2.71 -8.92 -3.56
C LEU A 76 3.12 -8.20 -2.26
N ALA A 77 2.41 -7.14 -1.89
CA ALA A 77 2.63 -6.47 -0.60
C ALA A 77 2.32 -7.41 0.57
N LEU A 78 1.19 -8.13 0.54
CA LEU A 78 0.79 -9.06 1.59
C LEU A 78 1.79 -10.19 1.79
N VAL A 79 2.24 -10.85 0.71
CA VAL A 79 3.25 -11.92 0.78
C VAL A 79 4.57 -11.39 1.34
N SER A 80 4.92 -10.14 1.02
CA SER A 80 6.13 -9.49 1.53
C SER A 80 5.99 -9.01 2.97
N MET A 81 4.77 -8.86 3.48
CA MET A 81 4.47 -8.43 4.85
C MET A 81 4.42 -9.63 5.80
N GLY A 82 5.39 -9.73 6.71
CA GLY A 82 5.38 -10.72 7.80
C GLY A 82 4.89 -10.16 9.13
N GLN A 83 4.87 -10.99 10.18
CA GLN A 83 4.51 -10.61 11.55
C GLN A 83 5.40 -9.48 12.13
N ASN A 84 6.62 -9.33 11.63
CA ASN A 84 7.56 -8.26 12.02
C ASN A 84 7.37 -6.95 11.23
N SER A 85 6.31 -6.83 10.44
CA SER A 85 6.02 -5.60 9.69
C SER A 85 5.78 -4.42 10.63
N SER A 86 6.31 -3.27 10.27
CA SER A 86 6.22 -2.07 11.11
C SER A 86 4.79 -1.53 11.17
N ARG A 87 4.44 -0.82 12.26
CA ARG A 87 3.15 -0.11 12.41
C ARG A 87 2.79 0.71 11.16
N ARG A 88 3.77 1.44 10.60
CA ARG A 88 3.58 2.26 9.40
C ARG A 88 3.17 1.44 8.17
N THR A 89 3.70 0.24 8.02
CA THR A 89 3.35 -0.68 6.92
C THR A 89 1.89 -1.11 7.06
N TRP A 90 1.47 -1.48 8.26
CA TRP A 90 0.06 -1.81 8.55
C TRP A 90 -0.87 -0.62 8.34
N ASP A 91 -0.46 0.59 8.74
CA ASP A 91 -1.25 1.79 8.51
C ASP A 91 -1.45 2.08 7.01
N ARG A 92 -0.41 1.85 6.18
CA ARG A 92 -0.53 1.97 4.72
C ARG A 92 -1.42 0.89 4.11
N LEU A 93 -1.33 -0.36 4.57
CA LEU A 93 -2.23 -1.43 4.14
C LEU A 93 -3.69 -1.08 4.47
N ARG A 94 -3.98 -0.55 5.66
CA ARG A 94 -5.34 -0.10 6.02
C ARG A 94 -5.86 1.02 5.14
N GLN A 95 -5.00 1.95 4.74
CA GLN A 95 -5.41 3.01 3.81
C GLN A 95 -5.77 2.45 2.44
N MET A 96 -4.94 1.55 1.90
CA MET A 96 -5.23 0.88 0.63
C MET A 96 -6.50 0.03 0.72
N TYR A 97 -6.68 -0.73 1.81
CA TYR A 97 -7.88 -1.54 2.05
C TYR A 97 -9.18 -0.72 1.99
N ARG A 98 -9.18 0.56 2.39
CA ARG A 98 -10.37 1.42 2.26
C ARG A 98 -10.77 1.64 0.79
N LEU A 99 -9.80 1.74 -0.11
CA LEU A 99 -10.05 1.93 -1.55
C LEU A 99 -10.74 0.70 -2.17
N THR A 100 -10.50 -0.48 -1.63
CA THR A 100 -11.17 -1.71 -2.10
C THR A 100 -12.68 -1.74 -1.85
N ALA A 101 -13.22 -0.82 -1.04
CA ALA A 101 -14.65 -0.81 -0.70
C ALA A 101 -15.54 -0.56 -1.92
N GLU A 102 -15.09 0.29 -2.84
CA GLU A 102 -15.78 0.60 -4.10
C GLU A 102 -15.89 -0.62 -5.02
N TYR A 103 -14.94 -1.54 -4.91
CA TYR A 103 -14.87 -2.76 -5.73
C TYR A 103 -15.35 -4.01 -4.97
N SER A 104 -16.10 -3.84 -3.89
CA SER A 104 -16.52 -4.96 -3.01
C SER A 104 -17.43 -5.98 -3.69
N SER A 105 -18.09 -5.62 -4.80
CA SER A 105 -18.89 -6.54 -5.63
C SER A 105 -18.05 -7.44 -6.55
N TYR A 106 -16.75 -7.17 -6.71
CA TYR A 106 -15.86 -7.97 -7.53
C TYR A 106 -15.36 -9.16 -6.71
N PRO A 107 -15.63 -10.43 -7.10
CA PRO A 107 -15.29 -11.60 -6.28
C PRO A 107 -13.82 -11.65 -5.84
N ARG A 108 -12.91 -11.32 -6.76
CA ARG A 108 -11.46 -11.32 -6.49
C ARG A 108 -11.04 -10.26 -5.46
N ILE A 109 -11.71 -9.10 -5.45
CA ILE A 109 -11.45 -8.05 -4.47
C ILE A 109 -12.07 -8.40 -3.12
N GLN A 110 -13.22 -9.08 -3.12
CA GLN A 110 -13.79 -9.63 -1.89
C GLN A 110 -12.81 -10.62 -1.23
N GLU A 111 -12.25 -11.56 -1.99
CA GLU A 111 -11.22 -12.49 -1.49
C GLU A 111 -10.00 -11.74 -0.93
N LEU A 112 -9.51 -10.73 -1.66
CA LEU A 112 -8.40 -9.88 -1.18
C LEU A 112 -8.76 -9.19 0.15
N ARG A 113 -9.98 -8.68 0.29
CA ARG A 113 -10.44 -8.03 1.52
C ARG A 113 -10.44 -9.00 2.70
N GLU A 114 -10.95 -10.21 2.49
CA GLU A 114 -10.94 -11.28 3.50
C GLU A 114 -9.50 -11.64 3.92
N GLU A 115 -8.58 -11.76 2.96
CA GLU A 115 -7.16 -11.99 3.24
C GLU A 115 -6.52 -10.87 4.06
N ILE A 116 -6.79 -9.61 3.71
CA ILE A 116 -6.30 -8.45 4.46
C ILE A 116 -6.84 -8.47 5.89
N GLU A 117 -8.13 -8.75 6.08
CA GLU A 117 -8.76 -8.82 7.40
C GLU A 117 -8.15 -9.90 8.30
N MET A 118 -7.79 -11.05 7.74
CA MET A 118 -7.13 -12.13 8.47
C MET A 118 -5.74 -11.75 8.97
N VAL A 119 -4.97 -10.97 8.20
CA VAL A 119 -3.59 -10.59 8.57
C VAL A 119 -3.49 -9.29 9.35
N LEU A 120 -4.52 -8.43 9.30
CA LEU A 120 -4.47 -7.14 9.98
C LEU A 120 -4.37 -7.35 11.49
N PRO A 121 -3.36 -6.75 12.16
CA PRO A 121 -3.25 -6.87 13.61
C PRO A 121 -4.48 -6.20 14.25
N LYS A 122 -5.20 -6.97 15.08
CA LYS A 122 -6.34 -6.49 15.87
C LYS A 122 -5.91 -5.24 16.61
N GLN A 123 -6.66 -4.14 16.46
CA GLN A 123 -6.42 -2.96 17.26
C GLN A 123 -6.59 -3.37 18.73
N LYS A 124 -5.51 -3.34 19.51
CA LYS A 124 -5.65 -3.35 20.98
C LYS A 124 -6.54 -2.17 21.30
N GLY A 125 -7.77 -2.45 21.74
CA GLY A 125 -8.71 -1.42 22.14
C GLY A 125 -8.00 -0.46 23.08
N ARG A 126 -8.22 0.85 22.88
CA ARG A 126 -7.85 1.87 23.86
C ARG A 126 -8.54 1.49 25.17
N GLY A 127 -7.82 0.76 26.03
CA GLY A 127 -8.24 0.47 27.40
C GLY A 127 -8.50 1.80 28.09
N GLY A 128 -9.69 1.91 28.67
CA GLY A 128 -10.25 3.16 29.18
C GLY A 128 -9.30 3.86 30.13
N SER A 129 -9.11 5.15 29.90
CA SER A 129 -8.66 6.06 30.94
C SER A 129 -9.83 6.23 31.92
N THR A 130 -9.89 5.35 32.93
CA THR A 130 -10.60 5.64 34.17
C THR A 130 -9.52 6.01 35.18
N ARG A 131 -9.20 7.30 35.27
CA ARG A 131 -8.56 7.85 36.46
C ARG A 131 -9.68 8.11 37.47
N ALA A 132 -9.65 7.35 38.56
CA ALA A 132 -10.24 7.74 39.83
C ALA A 132 -9.34 8.78 40.52
#